data_AF-A0A7C4SMS0-F1
#
_entry.id   AF-A0A7C4SMS0-F1
#
_cell.length_a   1.000
_cell.length_b   1.000
_cell.length_c   1.000
_cell.angle_alpha   90.00
_cell.angle_beta   90.00
_cell.angle_gamma   90.00
#
_symmetry.space_group_name_H-M   'P 1'
#
loop_
_entity.id
_entity.type
_entity.pdbx_description
1 polymer ?
#
loop_
_entity_poly.entity_id
_entity_poly.type
_entity_poly.pdbx_seq_one_letter_code
_entity_poly.pdbx_strand_id
1 'polypeptide(L)'
;MSLIEERIPREKFQDMFRPMIRTIGTRNVILRLNELAKLAVPRQTSLDQFMSRLESFCYEQKRPKLTEALEQLFELYLDMRLGEAMEKFGEYSEELNANLDGEKVPEAPEKREGLRRAIEKITALFEESDLAPQEIEAVFRMKAYPEVLAFFLEHRAKTSAGSSPVPPPANPSPAAG
;
A
#
# COMPACT_ATOMS: atom_id res chain seq x y z
N MET A 1 17.23 10.87 2.35
CA MET A 1 16.27 10.71 1.23
C MET A 1 14.99 10.17 1.85
N SER A 2 13.81 10.60 1.44
CA SER A 2 12.57 10.22 2.15
C SER A 2 12.15 8.79 1.81
N LEU A 3 11.54 8.07 2.78
CA LEU A 3 10.98 6.73 2.58
C LEU A 3 9.97 6.70 1.42
N ILE A 4 9.23 7.79 1.21
CA ILE A 4 8.30 7.94 0.08
C ILE A 4 9.04 8.02 -1.25
N GLU A 5 10.12 8.82 -1.37
CA GLU A 5 10.90 8.94 -2.61
C GLU A 5 11.47 7.59 -3.07
N GLU A 6 11.90 6.75 -2.12
CA GLU A 6 12.53 5.47 -2.43
C GLU A 6 11.53 4.35 -2.73
N ARG A 7 10.34 4.40 -2.13
CA ARG A 7 9.42 3.26 -2.10
C ARG A 7 8.15 3.47 -2.90
N ILE A 8 7.79 4.71 -3.20
CA ILE A 8 6.60 5.06 -3.96
C ILE A 8 7.04 5.73 -5.26
N PRO A 9 6.87 5.07 -6.41
CA PRO A 9 7.06 5.70 -7.71
C PRO A 9 6.13 6.91 -7.86
N ARG A 10 6.63 8.00 -8.44
CA ARG A 10 5.88 9.27 -8.55
C ARG A 10 4.54 9.08 -9.26
N GLU A 11 4.52 8.27 -10.30
CA GLU A 11 3.34 7.93 -11.08
C GLU A 11 2.27 7.18 -10.28
N LYS A 12 2.64 6.50 -9.19
CA LYS A 12 1.71 5.79 -8.29
C LYS A 12 1.28 6.63 -7.09
N PHE A 13 1.90 7.80 -6.88
CA PHE A 13 1.71 8.61 -5.68
C PHE A 13 0.24 8.94 -5.43
N GLN A 14 -0.46 9.42 -6.47
CA GLN A 14 -1.84 9.85 -6.31
C GLN A 14 -2.76 8.68 -6.03
N ASP A 15 -2.56 7.54 -6.70
CA ASP A 15 -3.39 6.34 -6.50
C ASP A 15 -3.23 5.77 -5.08
N MET A 16 -2.06 5.91 -4.47
CA MET A 16 -1.78 5.42 -3.12
C MET A 16 -2.37 6.30 -2.02
N PHE A 17 -2.24 7.62 -2.15
CA PHE A 17 -2.65 8.54 -1.09
C PHE A 17 -4.08 9.09 -1.26
N ARG A 18 -4.64 9.09 -2.47
CA ARG A 18 -6.00 9.60 -2.71
C ARG A 18 -7.08 8.85 -1.90
N PRO A 19 -7.07 7.51 -1.79
CA PRO A 19 -8.04 6.79 -0.96
C PRO A 19 -7.92 7.18 0.51
N MET A 20 -6.70 7.19 1.04
CA MET A 20 -6.40 7.65 2.40
C MET A 20 -6.97 9.05 2.68
N ILE A 21 -6.71 10.01 1.77
CA ILE A 21 -7.16 11.39 1.93
C ILE A 21 -8.68 11.51 1.82
N ARG A 22 -9.34 10.69 0.99
CA ARG A 22 -10.80 10.65 0.90
C ARG A 22 -11.43 10.09 2.17
N THR A 23 -10.87 9.01 2.72
CA THR A 23 -11.37 8.37 3.96
C THR A 23 -11.22 9.30 5.17
N ILE A 24 -10.06 9.93 5.35
CA ILE A 24 -9.82 10.86 6.47
C ILE A 24 -10.54 12.22 6.25
N GLY A 25 -10.66 12.62 4.99
CA GLY A 25 -11.19 13.90 4.54
C GLY A 25 -10.08 14.93 4.29
N THR A 26 -10.07 15.50 3.08
CA THR A 26 -9.06 16.46 2.59
C THR A 26 -8.76 17.60 3.59
N ARG A 27 -9.80 18.20 4.17
CA ARG A 27 -9.65 19.29 5.15
C ARG A 27 -8.87 18.83 6.39
N ASN A 28 -9.18 17.65 6.92
CA ASN A 28 -8.54 17.10 8.11
C ASN A 28 -7.08 16.76 7.82
N VAL A 29 -6.80 16.18 6.65
CA VAL A 29 -5.42 15.90 6.22
C VAL A 29 -4.63 17.20 6.09
N ILE A 30 -5.16 18.23 5.44
CA ILE A 30 -4.49 19.54 5.32
C ILE A 30 -4.16 20.12 6.69
N LEU A 31 -5.10 20.07 7.64
CA LEU A 31 -4.88 20.56 9.00
C LEU A 31 -3.72 19.83 9.68
N ARG A 32 -3.74 18.49 9.66
CA ARG A 32 -2.70 17.65 10.27
C ARG A 32 -1.34 17.86 9.61
N LEU A 33 -1.26 17.89 8.28
CA LEU A 33 0.02 18.12 7.60
C LEU A 33 0.55 19.54 7.81
N ASN A 34 -0.31 20.55 7.91
CA ASN A 34 0.12 21.89 8.27
C ASN A 34 0.70 21.95 9.69
N GLU A 35 0.10 21.20 10.62
CA GLU A 35 0.56 21.13 11.99
C GLU A 35 1.89 20.37 12.11
N LEU A 36 1.94 19.16 11.56
CA LEU A 36 3.08 18.22 11.67
C LEU A 36 4.25 18.63 10.77
N ALA A 37 3.98 18.98 9.51
CA ALA A 37 5.00 19.20 8.48
C ALA A 37 5.17 20.67 8.07
N LYS A 38 4.40 21.60 8.66
CA LYS A 38 4.50 23.06 8.42
C LYS A 38 4.36 23.46 6.94
N LEU A 39 3.44 22.80 6.20
CA LEU A 39 3.26 23.02 4.75
C LEU A 39 2.51 24.32 4.37
N ALA A 40 1.81 24.96 5.32
CA ALA A 40 1.02 26.18 5.10
C ALA A 40 0.00 26.11 3.94
N VAL A 41 -0.62 24.94 3.71
CA VAL A 41 -1.65 24.74 2.69
C VAL A 41 -3.01 25.29 3.15
N PRO A 42 -3.72 26.09 2.34
CA PRO A 42 -5.06 26.59 2.69
C PRO A 42 -6.07 25.44 2.92
N ARG A 43 -6.88 25.56 3.98
CA ARG A 43 -7.85 24.51 4.41
C ARG A 43 -8.92 24.17 3.36
N GLN A 44 -9.17 25.10 2.44
CA GLN A 44 -10.16 25.01 1.38
C GLN A 44 -9.59 24.59 0.02
N THR A 45 -8.34 24.08 0.01
CA THR A 45 -7.74 23.51 -1.21
C THR A 45 -8.53 22.26 -1.62
N SER A 46 -8.89 22.16 -2.91
CA SER A 46 -9.59 20.98 -3.44
C SER A 46 -8.70 19.75 -3.36
N LEU A 47 -9.29 18.55 -3.40
CA LEU A 47 -8.53 17.30 -3.38
C LEU A 47 -7.49 17.26 -4.52
N ASP A 48 -7.88 17.58 -5.76
CA ASP A 48 -6.97 17.53 -6.91
C ASP A 48 -5.76 18.47 -6.74
N GLN A 49 -6.02 19.73 -6.36
CA GLN A 49 -4.96 20.71 -6.11
C GLN A 49 -4.07 20.30 -4.93
N PHE A 50 -4.67 19.70 -3.91
CA PHE A 50 -3.94 19.23 -2.74
C PHE A 50 -3.05 18.04 -3.09
N MET A 51 -3.52 17.08 -3.89
CA MET A 51 -2.72 15.95 -4.35
C MET A 51 -1.48 16.40 -5.13
N SER A 52 -1.64 17.29 -6.10
CA SER A 52 -0.51 17.81 -6.89
C SER A 52 0.50 18.56 -6.03
N ARG A 53 0.03 19.33 -5.04
CA ARG A 53 0.91 20.01 -4.08
C ARG A 53 1.66 19.01 -3.19
N LEU A 54 0.95 18.02 -2.68
CA LEU A 54 1.53 16.98 -1.82
C LEU A 54 2.62 16.20 -2.55
N GLU A 55 2.36 15.80 -3.79
CA GLU A 55 3.33 15.17 -4.68
C GLU A 55 4.58 16.06 -4.86
N SER A 56 4.38 17.34 -5.17
CA SER A 56 5.48 18.31 -5.31
C SER A 56 6.28 18.46 -4.01
N PHE A 57 5.63 18.44 -2.84
CA PHE A 57 6.32 18.51 -1.56
C PHE A 57 7.19 17.29 -1.27
N CYS A 58 6.75 16.10 -1.70
CA CYS A 58 7.50 14.85 -1.54
C CYS A 58 8.69 14.78 -2.49
N TYR A 59 8.50 14.98 -3.80
CA TYR A 59 9.54 14.68 -4.80
C TYR A 59 10.42 15.88 -5.18
N GLU A 60 9.87 17.09 -5.14
CA GLU A 60 10.59 18.29 -5.63
C GLU A 60 11.17 19.09 -4.46
N GLN A 61 10.35 19.38 -3.45
CA GLN A 61 10.78 20.17 -2.29
C GLN A 61 11.39 19.32 -1.16
N LYS A 62 11.22 17.99 -1.22
CA LYS A 62 11.81 17.00 -0.30
C LYS A 62 11.65 17.38 1.17
N ARG A 63 10.43 17.68 1.57
CA ARG A 63 10.13 18.11 2.95
C ARG A 63 10.29 16.91 3.91
N PRO A 64 11.31 16.85 4.77
CA PRO A 64 11.60 15.64 5.55
C PRO A 64 10.45 15.26 6.50
N LYS A 65 9.88 16.26 7.20
CA LYS A 65 8.75 16.08 8.13
C LYS A 65 7.45 15.63 7.46
N LEU A 66 7.36 15.74 6.14
CA LEU A 66 6.17 15.31 5.41
C LEU A 66 6.04 13.78 5.40
N THR A 67 7.16 13.08 5.32
CA THR A 67 7.20 11.61 5.31
C THR A 67 6.60 11.04 6.59
N GLU A 68 7.11 11.49 7.74
CA GLU A 68 6.63 11.09 9.07
C GLU A 68 5.14 11.44 9.24
N ALA A 69 4.73 12.63 8.78
CA ALA A 69 3.33 13.05 8.87
C ALA A 69 2.40 12.20 7.98
N LEU A 70 2.87 11.78 6.81
CA LEU A 70 2.13 10.88 5.93
C LEU A 70 2.06 9.46 6.48
N GLU A 71 3.13 8.96 7.11
CA GLU A 71 3.11 7.67 7.82
C GLU A 71 2.06 7.67 8.94
N GLN A 72 2.04 8.71 9.79
CA GLN A 72 1.02 8.84 10.86
C GLN A 72 -0.40 8.92 10.32
N LEU A 73 -0.61 9.61 9.19
CA LEU A 73 -1.92 9.64 8.52
C LEU A 73 -2.29 8.27 7.95
N PHE A 74 -1.31 7.52 7.47
CA PHE A 74 -1.54 6.18 6.97
C PHE A 74 -1.93 5.21 8.09
N GLU A 75 -1.34 5.34 9.27
CA GLU A 75 -1.75 4.59 10.47
C GLU A 75 -3.19 4.92 10.88
N LEU A 76 -3.56 6.21 10.91
CA LEU A 76 -4.94 6.61 11.16
C LEU A 76 -5.91 6.03 10.11
N TYR A 77 -5.51 6.02 8.84
CA TYR A 77 -6.32 5.43 7.78
C TYR A 77 -6.50 3.92 7.96
N LEU A 78 -5.44 3.19 8.34
CA LEU A 78 -5.55 1.75 8.62
C LEU A 78 -6.45 1.49 9.83
N ASP A 79 -6.31 2.25 10.91
CA ASP A 79 -7.18 2.16 12.08
C ASP A 79 -8.66 2.36 11.69
N MET A 80 -8.94 3.39 10.88
CA MET A 80 -10.30 3.65 10.38
C MET A 80 -10.84 2.55 9.44
N ARG A 81 -9.97 1.87 8.69
CA ARG A 81 -10.37 0.86 7.71
C ARG A 81 -10.51 -0.53 8.29
N LEU A 82 -9.61 -0.89 9.19
CA LEU A 82 -9.58 -2.23 9.79
C LEU A 82 -10.47 -2.29 11.03
N GLY A 83 -10.60 -1.21 11.80
CA GLY A 83 -11.38 -1.21 13.03
C GLY A 83 -10.95 -2.35 13.95
N GLU A 84 -11.86 -3.27 14.25
CA GLU A 84 -11.58 -4.46 15.07
C GLU A 84 -10.53 -5.40 14.45
N ALA A 85 -10.37 -5.40 13.12
CA ALA A 85 -9.35 -6.19 12.43
C ALA A 85 -7.91 -5.68 12.65
N MET A 86 -7.74 -4.50 13.27
CA MET A 86 -6.42 -3.92 13.55
C MET A 86 -5.61 -4.79 14.52
N GLU A 87 -6.26 -5.48 15.47
CA GLU A 87 -5.60 -6.41 16.39
C GLU A 87 -5.00 -7.60 15.63
N LYS A 88 -5.79 -8.25 14.77
CA LYS A 88 -5.33 -9.34 13.88
C LYS A 88 -4.21 -8.89 12.95
N PHE A 89 -4.28 -7.66 12.45
CA PHE A 89 -3.21 -7.10 11.63
C PHE A 89 -1.90 -7.00 12.42
N GLY A 90 -1.96 -6.62 13.70
CA GLY A 90 -0.82 -6.65 14.62
C GLY A 90 -0.24 -8.06 14.75
N GLU A 91 -1.08 -9.05 15.05
CA GLU A 91 -0.67 -10.45 15.19
C GLU A 91 -0.01 -11.00 13.90
N TYR A 92 -0.60 -10.75 12.74
CA TYR A 92 -0.04 -11.20 11.47
C TYR A 92 1.25 -10.47 11.10
N SER A 93 1.39 -9.20 11.51
CA SER A 93 2.64 -8.45 11.35
C SER A 93 3.75 -9.00 12.23
N GLU A 94 3.44 -9.42 13.46
CA GLU A 94 4.39 -10.12 14.32
C GLU A 94 4.80 -11.48 13.75
N GLU A 95 3.84 -12.26 13.23
CA GLU A 95 4.11 -13.52 12.53
C GLU A 95 5.03 -13.29 11.32
N LEU A 96 4.77 -12.24 10.53
CA LEU A 96 5.63 -11.85 9.41
C LEU A 96 7.05 -11.56 9.88
N ASN A 97 7.20 -10.74 10.92
CA ASN A 97 8.51 -10.36 11.46
C ASN A 97 9.27 -11.54 12.08
N ALA A 98 8.58 -12.50 12.69
CA ALA A 98 9.20 -13.71 13.23
C ALA A 98 9.82 -14.62 12.15
N ASN A 99 9.35 -14.51 10.91
CA ASN A 99 9.90 -15.24 9.76
C ASN A 99 11.05 -14.50 9.06
N LEU A 100 11.39 -13.28 9.47
CA LEU A 100 12.51 -12.52 8.91
C LEU A 100 13.84 -12.85 9.59
N ASP A 101 14.94 -12.62 8.87
CA ASP A 101 16.28 -12.60 9.43
C ASP A 101 16.68 -11.13 9.66
N GLY A 102 16.15 -10.55 10.74
CA GLY A 102 16.20 -9.11 10.99
C GLY A 102 15.23 -8.35 10.08
N GLU A 103 15.76 -7.48 9.23
CA GLU A 103 14.96 -6.73 8.23
C GLU A 103 14.93 -7.41 6.85
N LYS A 104 15.53 -8.61 6.74
CA LYS A 104 15.79 -9.29 5.47
C LYS A 104 14.90 -10.51 5.26
N VAL A 105 14.67 -10.81 3.98
CA VAL A 105 13.99 -12.04 3.57
C VAL A 105 14.95 -13.20 3.77
N PRO A 106 14.56 -14.25 4.50
CA PRO A 106 15.42 -15.40 4.76
C PRO A 106 15.73 -16.17 3.47
N GLU A 107 16.95 -16.73 3.39
CA GLU A 107 17.33 -17.65 2.32
C GLU A 107 16.79 -19.07 2.54
N ALA A 108 16.58 -19.44 3.81
CA ALA A 108 16.06 -20.75 4.19
C ALA A 108 14.66 -20.99 3.59
N PRO A 109 14.45 -22.05 2.80
CA PRO A 109 13.18 -22.29 2.09
C PRO A 109 11.96 -22.33 3.03
N GLU A 110 12.10 -22.92 4.21
CA GLU A 110 11.02 -23.05 5.20
C GLU A 110 10.60 -21.70 5.77
N LYS A 111 11.56 -20.84 6.16
CA LYS A 111 11.25 -19.50 6.64
C LYS A 111 10.71 -18.60 5.52
N ARG A 112 11.23 -18.77 4.29
CA ARG A 112 10.74 -18.04 3.11
C ARG A 112 9.29 -18.40 2.77
N GLU A 113 8.92 -19.67 2.94
CA GLU A 113 7.55 -20.14 2.83
C GLU A 113 6.67 -19.63 3.98
N GLY A 114 7.18 -19.58 5.21
CA GLY A 114 6.50 -18.96 6.36
C GLY A 114 6.22 -17.48 6.12
N LEU A 115 7.21 -16.74 5.62
CA LEU A 115 7.06 -15.33 5.24
C LEU A 115 5.98 -15.15 4.16
N ARG A 116 5.96 -16.01 3.14
CA ARG A 116 4.93 -16.00 2.10
C ARG A 116 3.54 -16.15 2.70
N ARG A 117 3.34 -17.13 3.57
CA ARG A 117 2.03 -17.36 4.23
C ARG A 117 1.61 -16.18 5.10
N ALA A 118 2.54 -15.56 5.81
CA ALA A 118 2.24 -14.37 6.61
C ALA A 118 1.79 -13.19 5.73
N ILE A 119 2.46 -12.97 4.58
CA ILE A 119 2.04 -11.95 3.60
C ILE A 119 0.65 -12.27 3.02
N GLU A 120 0.38 -13.54 2.70
CA GLU A 120 -0.93 -13.99 2.21
C GLU A 120 -2.03 -13.74 3.26
N LYS A 121 -1.78 -14.03 4.54
CA LYS A 121 -2.71 -13.73 5.64
C LYS A 121 -3.00 -12.25 5.79
N ILE A 122 -1.96 -11.39 5.76
CA ILE A 122 -2.12 -9.93 5.82
C ILE A 122 -2.93 -9.44 4.62
N THR A 123 -2.63 -9.95 3.43
CA THR A 123 -3.35 -9.57 2.20
C THR A 123 -4.81 -9.98 2.28
N ALA A 124 -5.12 -11.20 2.70
CA ALA A 124 -6.47 -11.68 2.89
C ALA A 124 -7.24 -10.85 3.93
N LEU A 125 -6.61 -10.49 5.05
CA LEU A 125 -7.22 -9.62 6.07
C LEU A 125 -7.62 -8.26 5.49
N PHE A 126 -6.77 -7.68 4.63
CA PHE A 126 -7.08 -6.42 3.97
C PHE A 126 -8.19 -6.56 2.93
N GLU A 127 -8.20 -7.65 2.17
CA GLU A 127 -9.29 -7.94 1.22
C GLU A 127 -10.63 -8.15 1.93
N GLU A 128 -10.64 -8.87 3.07
CA GLU A 128 -11.81 -9.01 3.96
C GLU A 128 -12.28 -7.68 4.55
N SER A 129 -11.39 -6.69 4.64
CA SER A 129 -11.67 -5.32 5.09
C SER A 129 -11.98 -4.37 3.94
N ASP A 130 -12.30 -4.90 2.76
CA ASP A 130 -12.65 -4.16 1.53
C ASP A 130 -11.54 -3.21 1.03
N LEU A 131 -10.26 -3.44 1.36
CA LEU A 131 -9.16 -2.68 0.77
C LEU A 131 -8.96 -3.11 -0.68
N ALA A 132 -8.95 -2.13 -1.58
CA ALA A 132 -8.66 -2.39 -2.98
C ALA A 132 -7.18 -2.81 -3.15
N PRO A 133 -6.84 -3.57 -4.21
CA PRO A 133 -5.47 -4.08 -4.40
C PRO A 133 -4.37 -3.00 -4.41
N GLN A 134 -4.68 -1.79 -4.87
CA GLN A 134 -3.78 -0.64 -4.81
C GLN A 134 -3.61 -0.05 -3.41
N GLU A 135 -4.64 -0.13 -2.56
CA GLU A 135 -4.57 0.29 -1.16
C GLU A 135 -3.70 -0.67 -0.36
N ILE A 136 -3.85 -1.99 -0.60
CA ILE A 136 -2.99 -3.05 -0.06
C ILE A 136 -1.52 -2.77 -0.42
N GLU A 137 -1.23 -2.52 -1.70
CA GLU A 137 0.13 -2.19 -2.14
C GLU A 137 0.67 -0.94 -1.44
N ALA A 138 -0.16 0.08 -1.23
CA ALA A 138 0.23 1.28 -0.50
C ALA A 138 0.64 0.94 0.94
N VAL A 139 -0.06 0.02 1.62
CA VAL A 139 0.33 -0.45 2.96
C VAL A 139 1.73 -1.03 2.96
N PHE A 140 2.01 -1.98 2.06
CA PHE A 140 3.34 -2.61 1.98
C PHE A 140 4.44 -1.60 1.62
N ARG A 141 4.16 -0.63 0.74
CA ARG A 141 5.14 0.42 0.39
C ARG A 141 5.43 1.38 1.53
N MET A 142 4.44 1.66 2.36
CA MET A 142 4.60 2.55 3.51
C MET A 142 5.25 1.84 4.71
N LYS A 143 4.86 0.59 4.99
CA LYS A 143 5.14 -0.06 6.30
C LYS A 143 6.14 -1.21 6.26
N ALA A 144 6.30 -1.93 5.15
CA ALA A 144 7.16 -3.13 5.13
C ALA A 144 8.65 -2.76 5.19
N TYR A 145 9.57 -3.72 5.29
CA TYR A 145 10.98 -3.50 4.92
C TYR A 145 11.17 -3.54 3.39
N PRO A 146 12.25 -2.97 2.82
CA PRO A 146 12.48 -2.98 1.37
C PRO A 146 12.49 -4.40 0.75
N GLU A 147 13.14 -5.37 1.40
CA GLU A 147 13.18 -6.75 0.89
C GLU A 147 11.80 -7.44 0.97
N VAL A 148 11.04 -7.17 2.04
CA VAL A 148 9.66 -7.67 2.19
C VAL A 148 8.74 -7.08 1.12
N LEU A 149 8.88 -5.78 0.84
CA LEU A 149 8.15 -5.13 -0.25
C LEU A 149 8.51 -5.75 -1.61
N ALA A 150 9.79 -5.97 -1.89
CA ALA A 150 10.24 -6.60 -3.13
C ALA A 150 9.65 -8.02 -3.27
N PHE A 151 9.69 -8.80 -2.19
CA PHE A 151 9.12 -10.14 -2.13
C PHE A 151 7.61 -10.15 -2.38
N PHE A 152 6.87 -9.24 -1.74
CA PHE A 152 5.43 -9.06 -1.97
C PHE A 152 5.11 -8.72 -3.43
N LEU A 153 5.83 -7.75 -4.02
CA LEU A 153 5.61 -7.34 -5.41
C LEU A 153 5.92 -8.47 -6.41
N GLU A 154 6.99 -9.24 -6.17
CA GLU A 154 7.34 -10.40 -6.99
C GLU A 154 6.24 -11.49 -6.91
N HIS A 155 5.75 -11.76 -5.71
CA HIS A 155 4.69 -12.75 -5.49
C HIS A 155 3.39 -12.32 -6.19
N ARG A 156 3.00 -11.05 -6.07
CA ARG A 156 1.79 -10.50 -6.73
C ARG A 156 1.89 -10.50 -8.27
N ALA A 157 3.08 -10.26 -8.82
CA ALA A 157 3.31 -10.38 -10.25
C ALA A 157 3.12 -11.83 -10.74
N LYS A 158 3.52 -12.82 -9.94
CA LYS A 158 3.32 -14.25 -10.27
C LYS A 158 1.86 -14.68 -10.19
N THR A 159 1.11 -14.22 -9.20
CA THR A 159 -0.33 -14.55 -9.07
C THR A 159 -1.17 -13.91 -10.16
N SER A 160 -0.85 -12.67 -10.57
CA SER A 160 -1.50 -12.00 -11.70
C SER A 160 -1.16 -12.61 -13.06
N ALA A 161 0.06 -13.09 -13.27
CA ALA A 161 0.46 -13.79 -14.49
C ALA A 161 -0.12 -15.22 -14.60
N GLY A 162 -0.51 -15.83 -13.47
CA GLY A 162 -1.14 -17.15 -13.41
C GLY A 162 -2.61 -17.19 -13.87
N SER A 163 -3.26 -16.04 -14.03
CA SER A 163 -4.59 -15.94 -14.66
C SER A 163 -4.45 -15.86 -16.18
N SER A 164 -4.17 -16.98 -16.83
CA SER A 164 -4.31 -17.08 -18.29
C SER A 164 -5.78 -16.88 -18.69
N PRO A 165 -6.07 -16.15 -19.79
CA PRO A 165 -7.43 -16.03 -20.28
C PRO A 165 -7.94 -17.42 -20.68
N VAL A 166 -9.09 -17.80 -20.15
CA VAL A 166 -9.85 -18.97 -20.61
C VAL A 166 -10.00 -18.83 -22.13
N PRO A 167 -9.52 -19.79 -22.94
CA PRO A 167 -9.71 -19.72 -24.38
C PRO A 167 -11.23 -19.66 -24.66
N PRO A 168 -11.69 -18.80 -25.57
CA PRO A 168 -13.11 -18.72 -25.90
C PRO A 168 -13.61 -20.12 -26.33
N PRO A 169 -14.85 -20.49 -25.95
CA PRO A 169 -15.41 -21.78 -26.34
C PRO A 169 -15.34 -21.92 -27.86
N ALA A 170 -14.74 -23.02 -28.32
CA ALA A 170 -14.67 -23.34 -29.73
C ALA A 170 -16.09 -23.40 -30.29
N ASN A 171 -16.43 -22.47 -31.19
CA ASN A 171 -17.70 -22.51 -31.91
C ASN A 171 -17.78 -23.82 -32.69
N PRO A 172 -18.89 -24.58 -32.58
CA PRO A 172 -19.08 -25.74 -33.43
C PRO A 172 -19.13 -25.26 -34.88
N SER A 173 -18.24 -25.80 -35.71
CA SER A 173 -18.28 -25.61 -37.16
C SER A 173 -19.65 -26.02 -37.69
N PRO A 174 -20.24 -25.26 -38.63
CA PRO A 174 -21.46 -25.69 -39.29
C PRO A 174 -21.12 -26.92 -40.14
N ALA A 175 -21.72 -28.06 -39.79
CA ALA A 175 -21.74 -29.22 -40.66
C ALA A 175 -22.45 -28.82 -41.95
N ALA A 176 -21.72 -28.82 -43.05
CA ALA A 176 -22.27 -28.85 -44.38
C ALA A 176 -22.86 -30.25 -44.63
N GLY A 177 -24.12 -30.32 -45.07
CA GLY A 177 -24.79 -31.56 -45.45
C GLY A 177 -26.28 -31.52 -45.16
#